data_AF-A0A9X6YQF5-F1
#
_entry.id   AF-A0A9X6YQF5-F1
#
_cell.length_a   1.000
_cell.length_b   1.000
_cell.length_c   1.000
_cell.angle_alpha   90.00
_cell.angle_beta   90.00
_cell.angle_gamma   90.00
#
_symmetry.space_group_name_H-M   'P 1'
#
loop_
_entity.id
_entity.type
_entity.pdbx_description
1 polymer ?
#
loop_
_entity_poly.entity_id
_entity_poly.type
_entity_poly.pdbx_seq_one_letter_code
_entity_poly.pdbx_strand_id
1 'polypeptide(L)'
;MTDSFTIHTNTSYCLNFMIYIQNIYLNQHENKENLRFPYIARQFNFSNDFEVNFRELWLTLRKQITDDKYDFHIFYEENHTFYEKLFDTQLCNEDSFKELLCSFKVWWTSIAGQHSLECSVSGYSTQLYNDLVLYLKQNEIESLQQLHINLLYDDCVLVKNNTTSYAAVLPTKHFFINYRDVVTTLSKCFKL
;
A
#
# COMPACT_ATOMS: atom_id res chain seq x y z
N MET A 1 27.63 -17.15 3.08
CA MET A 1 26.34 -17.83 3.34
C MET A 1 25.26 -16.79 3.16
N THR A 2 24.38 -16.96 2.18
CA THR A 2 23.20 -16.12 1.93
C THR A 2 21.93 -16.97 2.00
N ASP A 3 22.05 -18.15 2.62
CA ASP A 3 21.13 -19.27 2.42
C ASP A 3 19.83 -19.11 3.21
N SER A 4 19.71 -18.02 3.99
CA SER A 4 18.54 -17.64 4.78
C SER A 4 17.78 -16.42 4.25
N PHE A 5 18.29 -15.69 3.26
CA PHE A 5 17.60 -14.50 2.76
C PHE A 5 16.31 -14.90 2.03
N THR A 6 15.21 -14.30 2.42
CA THR A 6 13.89 -14.50 1.81
C THR A 6 13.20 -13.16 1.58
N ILE A 7 12.34 -13.12 0.57
CA ILE A 7 11.49 -11.96 0.27
C ILE A 7 10.05 -12.40 0.46
N HIS A 8 9.32 -11.70 1.32
CA HIS A 8 7.87 -11.82 1.42
C HIS A 8 7.22 -10.66 0.69
N THR A 9 6.36 -10.96 -0.27
CA THR A 9 5.57 -9.94 -0.96
C THR A 9 4.11 -10.12 -0.58
N ASN A 10 3.45 -9.03 -0.18
CA ASN A 10 2.03 -9.05 0.17
C ASN A 10 1.31 -7.83 -0.42
N THR A 11 -0.01 -7.89 -0.45
CA THR A 11 -0.94 -6.85 -0.92
C THR A 11 -1.96 -6.56 0.17
N SER A 12 -1.59 -5.70 1.13
CA SER A 12 -2.45 -5.36 2.27
C SER A 12 -3.80 -4.77 1.85
N TYR A 13 -4.89 -5.29 2.42
CA TYR A 13 -6.25 -4.76 2.28
C TYR A 13 -6.31 -3.33 2.83
N CYS A 14 -5.78 -3.09 4.04
CA CYS A 14 -5.84 -1.79 4.68
C CYS A 14 -5.08 -0.73 3.88
N LEU A 15 -3.85 -1.00 3.44
CA LEU A 15 -3.07 -0.02 2.67
C LEU A 15 -3.70 0.25 1.31
N ASN A 16 -4.16 -0.78 0.60
CA ASN A 16 -4.79 -0.57 -0.70
C ASN A 16 -6.16 0.11 -0.56
N PHE A 17 -6.89 -0.11 0.53
CA PHE A 17 -8.09 0.65 0.83
C PHE A 17 -7.79 2.12 1.14
N MET A 18 -6.71 2.41 1.87
CA MET A 18 -6.23 3.78 2.06
C MET A 18 -5.94 4.46 0.71
N ILE A 19 -5.26 3.79 -0.22
CA ILE A 19 -5.03 4.34 -1.58
C ILE A 19 -6.35 4.55 -2.34
N TYR A 20 -7.31 3.64 -2.17
CA TYR A 20 -8.65 3.77 -2.76
C TYR A 20 -9.36 5.05 -2.29
N ILE A 21 -9.34 5.30 -0.97
CA ILE A 21 -9.90 6.52 -0.39
C ILE A 21 -9.11 7.77 -0.83
N GLN A 22 -7.77 7.72 -0.79
CA GLN A 22 -6.90 8.80 -1.24
C GLN A 22 -7.25 9.22 -2.67
N ASN A 23 -7.41 8.26 -3.57
CA ASN A 23 -7.66 8.55 -4.98
C ASN A 23 -9.03 9.21 -5.19
N ILE A 24 -10.05 8.81 -4.42
CA ILE A 24 -11.36 9.48 -4.42
C ILE A 24 -11.23 10.92 -3.91
N TYR A 25 -10.50 11.11 -2.81
CA TYR A 25 -10.24 12.44 -2.26
C TYR A 25 -9.55 13.33 -3.29
N LEU A 26 -8.46 12.87 -3.90
CA LEU A 26 -7.71 13.62 -4.92
C LEU A 26 -8.58 13.94 -6.14
N ASN A 27 -9.36 12.97 -6.63
CA ASN A 27 -10.26 13.17 -7.78
C ASN A 27 -11.33 14.25 -7.55
N GLN A 28 -11.73 14.52 -6.31
CA GLN A 28 -12.68 15.59 -6.00
C GLN A 28 -12.02 16.98 -6.01
N HIS A 29 -10.69 17.05 -5.98
CA HIS A 29 -9.91 18.29 -5.92
C HIS A 29 -9.04 18.52 -7.18
N GLU A 30 -8.88 17.52 -8.05
CA GLU A 30 -8.08 17.60 -9.28
C GLU A 30 -8.91 17.91 -10.54
N ASN A 31 -8.24 18.43 -11.57
CA ASN A 31 -8.80 18.60 -12.91
C ASN A 31 -9.03 17.23 -13.59
N LYS A 32 -10.04 17.16 -14.47
CA LYS A 32 -10.52 15.92 -15.12
C LYS A 32 -9.47 15.09 -15.89
N GLU A 33 -8.29 15.64 -16.16
CA GLU A 33 -7.25 14.99 -16.97
C GLU A 33 -6.37 14.00 -16.18
N ASN A 34 -6.34 14.10 -14.84
CA ASN A 34 -5.46 13.29 -13.99
C ASN A 34 -6.23 12.38 -13.01
N LEU A 35 -7.46 12.02 -13.36
CA LEU A 35 -8.27 11.16 -12.49
C LEU A 35 -7.59 9.80 -12.24
N ARG A 36 -7.65 9.37 -11.00
CA ARG A 36 -7.12 8.09 -10.53
C ARG A 36 -8.24 7.10 -10.30
N PHE A 37 -8.00 5.81 -10.48
CA PHE A 37 -8.99 4.81 -10.08
C PHE A 37 -9.12 4.79 -8.55
N PRO A 38 -10.35 4.78 -7.98
CA PRO A 38 -11.64 4.58 -8.64
C PRO A 38 -12.31 5.87 -9.14
N TYR A 39 -13.01 5.76 -10.28
CA TYR A 39 -13.74 6.85 -10.91
C TYR A 39 -15.17 6.96 -10.37
N ILE A 40 -15.32 7.40 -9.12
CA ILE A 40 -16.62 7.54 -8.46
C ILE A 40 -17.17 8.96 -8.71
N ALA A 41 -18.35 9.05 -9.34
CA ALA A 41 -19.00 10.34 -9.62
C ALA A 41 -19.59 11.02 -8.38
N ARG A 42 -19.87 10.23 -7.33
CA ARG A 42 -20.40 10.72 -6.05
C ARG A 42 -19.33 11.49 -5.28
N GLN A 43 -19.72 12.61 -4.68
CA GLN A 43 -18.88 13.35 -3.73
C GLN A 43 -19.00 12.77 -2.32
N PHE A 44 -17.89 12.82 -1.58
CA PHE A 44 -17.82 12.35 -0.19
C PHE A 44 -17.40 13.50 0.69
N ASN A 45 -18.01 13.60 1.87
CA ASN A 45 -17.64 14.59 2.87
C ASN A 45 -16.46 14.04 3.67
N PHE A 46 -15.25 14.46 3.29
CA PHE A 46 -14.02 14.12 4.00
C PHE A 46 -13.81 15.02 5.21
N SER A 47 -13.04 14.54 6.18
CA SER A 47 -12.63 15.36 7.33
C SER A 47 -11.84 16.60 6.87
N ASN A 48 -12.01 17.73 7.55
CA ASN A 48 -11.22 18.94 7.30
C ASN A 48 -9.71 18.69 7.50
N ASP A 49 -9.36 17.74 8.36
CA ASP A 49 -7.98 17.34 8.65
C ASP A 49 -7.57 16.07 7.88
N PHE A 50 -8.21 15.78 6.74
CA PHE A 50 -8.04 14.53 5.98
C PHE A 50 -6.58 14.13 5.77
N GLU A 51 -5.74 15.03 5.24
CA GLU A 51 -4.33 14.68 4.96
C GLU A 51 -3.54 14.35 6.22
N VAL A 52 -3.81 15.05 7.33
CA VAL A 52 -3.16 14.80 8.62
C VAL A 52 -3.60 13.44 9.16
N ASN A 53 -4.91 13.20 9.22
CA ASN A 53 -5.49 11.95 9.70
C ASN A 53 -5.07 10.76 8.81
N PHE A 54 -4.97 10.97 7.50
CA PHE A 54 -4.48 9.97 6.56
C PHE A 54 -3.04 9.58 6.88
N ARG A 55 -2.14 10.55 7.07
CA ARG A 55 -0.74 10.28 7.40
C ARG A 55 -0.60 9.53 8.71
N GLU A 56 -1.31 9.95 9.75
CA GLU A 56 -1.26 9.29 11.06
C GLU A 56 -1.80 7.85 10.99
N LEU A 57 -2.92 7.64 10.32
CA LEU A 57 -3.51 6.32 10.14
C LEU A 57 -2.58 5.43 9.30
N TRP A 58 -2.01 5.95 8.23
CA TRP A 58 -1.05 5.22 7.39
C TRP A 58 0.17 4.76 8.18
N LEU A 59 0.77 5.64 8.99
CA LEU A 59 1.90 5.29 9.84
C LEU A 59 1.56 4.22 10.88
N THR A 60 0.33 4.26 11.41
CA THR A 60 -0.19 3.27 12.37
C THR A 60 -0.37 1.91 11.69
N LEU A 61 -1.09 1.88 10.56
CA LEU A 61 -1.35 0.66 9.80
C LEU A 61 -0.05 -0.02 9.38
N ARG A 62 0.91 0.72 8.81
CA ARG A 62 2.20 0.15 8.39
C ARG A 62 2.96 -0.59 9.49
N LYS A 63 2.79 -0.19 10.76
CA LYS A 63 3.43 -0.87 11.90
C LYS A 63 2.69 -2.15 12.29
N GLN A 64 1.37 -2.19 12.08
CA GLN A 64 0.50 -3.30 12.51
C GLN A 64 0.41 -4.42 11.46
N ILE A 65 0.45 -4.06 10.18
CA ILE A 65 0.26 -4.99 9.05
C ILE A 65 1.54 -5.73 8.61
N THR A 66 2.56 -5.79 9.46
CA THR A 66 3.67 -6.73 9.25
C THR A 66 3.22 -8.19 9.40
N ASP A 67 2.05 -8.41 10.00
CA ASP A 67 1.36 -9.70 10.09
C ASP A 67 -0.02 -9.60 9.40
N ASP A 68 -0.22 -10.45 8.40
CA ASP A 68 -1.39 -10.48 7.52
C ASP A 68 -2.71 -10.71 8.28
N LYS A 69 -2.67 -11.36 9.45
CA LYS A 69 -3.87 -11.54 10.28
C LYS A 69 -4.41 -10.22 10.81
N TYR A 70 -3.52 -9.30 11.18
CA TYR A 70 -3.93 -7.98 11.66
C TYR A 70 -4.47 -7.12 10.52
N ASP A 71 -3.89 -7.21 9.32
CA ASP A 71 -4.41 -6.51 8.14
C ASP A 71 -5.86 -6.90 7.85
N PHE A 72 -6.15 -8.21 7.85
CA PHE A 72 -7.51 -8.69 7.63
C PHE A 72 -8.46 -8.30 8.77
N HIS A 73 -8.02 -8.42 10.03
CA HIS A 73 -8.82 -8.06 11.19
C HIS A 73 -9.21 -6.58 11.19
N ILE A 74 -8.25 -5.68 10.96
CA ILE A 74 -8.51 -4.24 10.90
C ILE A 74 -9.49 -3.93 9.78
N PHE A 75 -9.32 -4.53 8.60
CA PHE A 75 -10.16 -4.24 7.46
C PHE A 75 -11.60 -4.80 7.59
N TYR A 76 -11.80 -5.95 8.21
CA TYR A 76 -13.14 -6.55 8.33
C TYR A 76 -13.85 -6.17 9.62
N GLU A 77 -13.15 -6.15 10.75
CA GLU A 77 -13.74 -5.97 12.09
C GLU A 77 -13.60 -4.53 12.60
N GLU A 78 -12.49 -3.84 12.28
CA GLU A 78 -12.20 -2.49 12.81
C GLU A 78 -12.31 -1.37 11.76
N ASN A 79 -13.04 -1.61 10.66
CA ASN A 79 -13.10 -0.64 9.55
C ASN A 79 -13.73 0.71 9.90
N HIS A 80 -14.44 0.81 11.04
CA HIS A 80 -14.95 2.07 11.57
C HIS A 80 -13.82 3.09 11.79
N THR A 81 -12.58 2.65 12.04
CA THR A 81 -11.44 3.56 12.20
C THR A 81 -11.16 4.38 10.94
N PHE A 82 -11.36 3.82 9.74
CA PHE A 82 -11.21 4.57 8.49
C PHE A 82 -12.30 5.63 8.37
N TYR A 83 -13.53 5.27 8.71
CA TYR A 83 -14.67 6.18 8.67
C TYR A 83 -14.46 7.37 9.63
N GLU A 84 -14.21 7.07 10.91
CA GLU A 84 -14.07 8.09 11.96
C GLU A 84 -12.89 9.04 11.73
N LYS A 85 -11.78 8.54 11.17
CA LYS A 85 -10.59 9.36 10.95
C LYS A 85 -10.63 10.15 9.64
N LEU A 86 -11.20 9.58 8.58
CA LEU A 86 -11.06 10.15 7.23
C LEU A 86 -12.31 10.90 6.75
N PHE A 87 -13.47 10.65 7.32
CA PHE A 87 -14.72 11.28 6.88
C PHE A 87 -15.25 12.28 7.91
N ASP A 88 -16.00 13.27 7.44
CA ASP A 88 -16.80 14.12 8.33
C ASP A 88 -18.00 13.30 8.80
N THR A 89 -18.01 12.86 10.06
CA THR A 89 -19.05 11.96 10.60
C THR A 89 -20.40 12.65 10.81
N GLN A 90 -20.48 13.99 10.70
CA GLN A 90 -21.73 14.74 10.75
C GLN A 90 -22.37 14.86 9.37
N LEU A 91 -21.56 14.94 8.32
CA LEU A 91 -22.00 15.18 6.94
C LEU A 91 -21.95 13.94 6.04
N CYS A 92 -21.05 13.01 6.31
CA CYS A 92 -21.02 11.71 5.66
C CYS A 92 -21.91 10.77 6.47
N ASN A 93 -22.83 10.06 5.81
CA ASN A 93 -23.59 9.03 6.49
C ASN A 93 -22.83 7.69 6.45
N GLU A 94 -23.04 6.86 7.46
CA GLU A 94 -22.36 5.57 7.59
C GLU A 94 -22.66 4.63 6.41
N ASP A 95 -23.86 4.72 5.84
CA ASP A 95 -24.26 3.93 4.67
C ASP A 95 -23.41 4.24 3.44
N SER A 96 -23.04 5.51 3.21
CA SER A 96 -22.15 5.90 2.11
C SER A 96 -20.76 5.29 2.28
N PHE A 97 -20.26 5.24 3.51
CA PHE A 97 -18.98 4.58 3.81
C PHE A 97 -19.08 3.06 3.60
N LYS A 98 -20.18 2.43 4.03
CA LYS A 98 -20.41 0.99 3.80
C LYS A 98 -20.49 0.65 2.31
N GLU A 99 -21.15 1.49 1.51
CA GLU A 99 -21.18 1.35 0.05
C GLU A 99 -19.78 1.47 -0.56
N LEU A 100 -18.98 2.43 -0.09
CA LEU A 100 -17.59 2.60 -0.52
C LEU A 100 -16.73 1.37 -0.18
N LEU A 101 -16.82 0.89 1.06
CA LEU A 101 -16.14 -0.31 1.54
C LEU A 101 -16.54 -1.54 0.72
N CYS A 102 -17.84 -1.69 0.43
CA CYS A 102 -18.37 -2.76 -0.41
C CYS A 102 -17.83 -2.67 -1.85
N SER A 103 -17.80 -1.47 -2.43
CA SER A 103 -17.24 -1.22 -3.76
C SER A 103 -15.77 -1.64 -3.84
N PHE A 104 -14.96 -1.26 -2.84
CA PHE A 104 -13.58 -1.71 -2.77
C PHE A 104 -13.49 -3.23 -2.62
N LYS A 105 -14.26 -3.86 -1.72
CA LYS A 105 -14.27 -5.32 -1.54
C LYS A 105 -14.56 -6.06 -2.84
N VAL A 106 -15.59 -5.63 -3.58
CA VAL A 106 -15.97 -6.25 -4.87
C VAL A 106 -14.84 -6.15 -5.89
N TRP A 107 -14.23 -4.97 -6.03
CA TRP A 107 -13.10 -4.81 -6.94
C TRP A 107 -11.87 -5.59 -6.49
N TRP A 108 -11.50 -5.46 -5.21
CA TRP A 108 -10.28 -6.03 -4.63
C TRP A 108 -10.27 -7.56 -4.68
N THR A 109 -11.41 -8.19 -4.41
CA THR A 109 -11.57 -9.65 -4.49
C THR A 109 -11.80 -10.19 -5.90
N SER A 110 -11.98 -9.30 -6.90
CA SER A 110 -12.08 -9.69 -8.30
C SER A 110 -10.72 -10.05 -8.89
N ILE A 111 -10.72 -10.65 -10.08
CA ILE A 111 -9.48 -10.92 -10.83
C ILE A 111 -8.68 -9.65 -11.13
N ALA A 112 -9.33 -8.49 -11.26
CA ALA A 112 -8.70 -7.22 -11.57
C ALA A 112 -8.14 -6.48 -10.35
N GLY A 113 -8.43 -6.97 -9.14
CA GLY A 113 -7.97 -6.39 -7.87
C GLY A 113 -6.67 -7.03 -7.39
N GLN A 114 -6.71 -7.61 -6.20
CA GLN A 114 -5.57 -8.20 -5.49
C GLN A 114 -4.78 -9.19 -6.37
N HIS A 115 -5.49 -10.11 -7.02
CA HIS A 115 -4.86 -11.17 -7.80
C HIS A 115 -4.02 -10.60 -8.96
N SER A 116 -4.57 -9.66 -9.73
CA SER A 116 -3.82 -8.99 -10.79
C SER A 116 -2.58 -8.28 -10.24
N LEU A 117 -2.69 -7.66 -9.07
CA LEU A 117 -1.57 -6.95 -8.44
C LEU A 117 -0.41 -7.89 -8.09
N GLU A 118 -0.71 -9.02 -7.45
CA GLU A 118 0.28 -10.05 -7.10
C GLU A 118 0.93 -10.65 -8.37
N CYS A 119 0.12 -11.03 -9.36
CA CYS A 119 0.61 -11.60 -10.60
C CYS A 119 1.49 -10.61 -11.38
N SER A 120 1.18 -9.31 -11.33
CA SER A 120 1.89 -8.28 -12.09
C SER A 120 3.39 -8.24 -11.77
N VAL A 121 3.78 -8.43 -10.50
CA VAL A 121 5.19 -8.39 -10.10
C VAL A 121 5.86 -9.76 -10.08
N SER A 122 5.09 -10.84 -10.23
CA SER A 122 5.59 -12.22 -10.10
C SER A 122 6.79 -12.51 -11.01
N GLY A 123 6.80 -11.95 -12.23
CA GLY A 123 7.87 -12.08 -13.21
C GLY A 123 9.21 -11.43 -12.80
N TYR A 124 9.19 -10.50 -11.84
CA TYR A 124 10.40 -9.85 -11.33
C TYR A 124 11.01 -10.57 -10.13
N SER A 125 10.33 -11.55 -9.54
CA SER A 125 10.72 -12.18 -8.27
C SER A 125 12.16 -12.71 -8.27
N THR A 126 12.53 -13.51 -9.27
CA THR A 126 13.88 -14.09 -9.38
C THR A 126 14.94 -13.03 -9.62
N GLN A 127 14.66 -12.06 -10.49
CA GLN A 127 15.60 -10.98 -10.78
C GLN A 127 15.83 -10.12 -9.53
N LEU A 128 14.74 -9.72 -8.86
CA LEU A 128 14.79 -8.92 -7.64
C LEU A 128 15.57 -9.61 -6.55
N TYR A 129 15.32 -10.90 -6.34
CA TYR A 129 16.07 -11.70 -5.38
C TYR A 129 17.57 -11.68 -5.67
N ASN A 130 17.96 -11.97 -6.91
CA ASN A 130 19.36 -12.03 -7.30
C ASN A 130 20.05 -10.67 -7.14
N ASP A 131 19.40 -9.59 -7.57
CA ASP A 131 19.95 -8.23 -7.48
C ASP A 131 20.16 -7.79 -6.03
N LEU A 132 19.21 -8.11 -5.13
CA LEU A 132 19.35 -7.80 -3.71
C LEU A 132 20.41 -8.68 -3.01
N VAL A 133 20.50 -9.97 -3.35
CA VAL A 133 21.54 -10.86 -2.84
C VAL A 133 22.93 -10.39 -3.25
N LEU A 134 23.09 -9.94 -4.51
CA LEU A 134 24.34 -9.35 -4.97
C LEU A 134 24.70 -8.11 -4.16
N TYR A 135 23.74 -7.22 -3.91
CA TYR A 135 23.95 -6.04 -3.08
C TYR A 135 24.39 -6.40 -1.66
N LEU A 136 23.71 -7.35 -1.00
CA LEU A 136 24.05 -7.81 0.35
C LEU A 136 25.48 -8.35 0.41
N LYS A 137 25.87 -9.19 -0.56
CA LYS A 137 27.24 -9.74 -0.66
C LYS A 137 28.30 -8.64 -0.84
N GLN A 138 28.04 -7.68 -1.72
CA GLN A 138 28.99 -6.59 -2.00
C GLN A 138 29.18 -5.63 -0.83
N ASN A 139 28.17 -5.50 0.04
CA ASN A 139 28.21 -4.62 1.21
C ASN A 139 28.51 -5.38 2.51
N GLU A 140 28.82 -6.68 2.44
CA GLU A 140 29.09 -7.55 3.59
C GLU A 140 27.98 -7.51 4.67
N ILE A 141 26.71 -7.37 4.23
CA ILE A 141 25.55 -7.32 5.13
C ILE A 141 25.07 -8.74 5.41
N GLU A 142 24.99 -9.10 6.69
CA GLU A 142 24.47 -10.40 7.12
C GLU A 142 22.95 -10.47 6.95
N SER A 143 22.46 -11.41 6.13
CA SER A 143 21.03 -11.54 5.81
C SER A 143 20.29 -12.36 6.87
N LEU A 144 20.05 -11.76 8.03
CA LEU A 144 19.40 -12.45 9.15
C LEU A 144 17.87 -12.39 9.11
N GLN A 145 17.28 -11.56 8.26
CA GLN A 145 15.84 -11.28 8.27
C GLN A 145 15.21 -11.37 6.87
N GLN A 146 13.93 -11.71 6.86
CA GLN A 146 13.06 -11.68 5.69
C GLN A 146 12.77 -10.22 5.30
N LEU A 147 12.89 -9.89 4.01
CA LEU A 147 12.48 -8.58 3.49
C LEU A 147 10.97 -8.60 3.19
N HIS A 148 10.20 -7.72 3.82
CA HIS A 148 8.75 -7.61 3.60
C HIS A 148 8.42 -6.47 2.63
N ILE A 149 7.72 -6.78 1.54
CA ILE A 149 7.31 -5.82 0.52
C ILE A 149 5.79 -5.81 0.43
N ASN A 150 5.17 -4.70 0.82
CA ASN A 150 3.74 -4.45 0.62
C ASN A 150 3.52 -3.71 -0.70
N LEU A 151 2.78 -4.32 -1.61
CA LEU A 151 2.48 -3.75 -2.92
C LEU A 151 1.22 -2.88 -2.87
N LEU A 152 1.27 -1.74 -3.56
CA LEU A 152 0.13 -0.86 -3.79
C LEU A 152 -0.30 -0.89 -5.25
N TYR A 153 -1.61 -0.79 -5.49
CA TYR A 153 -2.15 -0.69 -6.85
C TYR A 153 -1.90 0.68 -7.51
N ASP A 154 -1.73 1.74 -6.71
CA ASP A 154 -1.40 3.10 -7.16
C ASP A 154 -0.52 3.81 -6.12
N ASP A 155 -0.04 5.00 -6.44
CA ASP A 155 0.86 5.78 -5.57
C ASP A 155 0.21 6.20 -4.25
N CYS A 156 0.97 6.09 -3.17
CA CYS A 156 0.71 6.87 -1.96
C CYS A 156 1.29 8.27 -2.14
N VAL A 157 0.43 9.26 -2.44
CA VAL A 157 0.83 10.65 -2.71
C VAL A 157 0.95 11.45 -1.41
N LEU A 158 0.13 11.12 -0.41
CA LEU A 158 0.01 11.92 0.81
C LEU A 158 1.07 11.60 1.87
N VAL A 159 1.81 10.49 1.73
CA VAL A 159 2.86 10.09 2.68
C VAL A 159 4.20 9.89 1.98
N LYS A 160 5.24 10.55 2.50
CA LYS A 160 6.62 10.33 2.09
C LYS A 160 7.27 9.24 2.92
N ASN A 161 8.31 8.60 2.37
CA ASN A 161 9.13 7.57 3.02
C ASN A 161 8.35 6.32 3.43
N ASN A 162 8.27 5.37 2.51
CA ASN A 162 7.57 4.10 2.66
C ASN A 162 8.51 2.91 2.93
N THR A 163 9.67 3.18 3.52
CA THR A 163 10.69 2.16 3.83
C THR A 163 11.05 2.19 5.30
N THR A 164 11.24 1.02 5.91
CA THR A 164 11.80 0.80 7.24
C THR A 164 12.84 -0.32 7.18
N SER A 165 13.48 -0.63 8.31
CA SER A 165 14.39 -1.79 8.39
C SER A 165 13.67 -3.05 7.92
N TYR A 166 14.22 -3.73 6.91
CA TYR A 166 13.68 -4.94 6.28
C TYR A 166 12.21 -4.89 5.82
N ALA A 167 11.64 -3.69 5.60
CA ALA A 167 10.31 -3.58 5.02
C ALA A 167 10.13 -2.37 4.11
N ALA A 168 9.28 -2.50 3.10
CA ALA A 168 8.92 -1.43 2.18
C ALA A 168 7.46 -1.53 1.74
N VAL A 169 6.86 -0.37 1.43
CA VAL A 169 5.58 -0.25 0.75
C VAL A 169 5.82 0.43 -0.59
N LEU A 170 5.47 -0.22 -1.70
CA LEU A 170 5.81 0.23 -3.04
C LEU A 170 4.63 0.05 -4.02
N PRO A 171 4.33 1.03 -4.88
CA PRO A 171 3.38 0.83 -5.96
C PRO A 171 3.96 -0.09 -7.03
N THR A 172 3.13 -1.00 -7.56
CA THR A 172 3.59 -2.01 -8.54
C THR A 172 4.09 -1.40 -9.83
N LYS A 173 3.58 -0.23 -10.23
CA LYS A 173 4.07 0.49 -11.42
C LYS A 173 5.59 0.71 -11.43
N HIS A 174 6.22 0.83 -10.25
CA HIS A 174 7.67 1.03 -10.16
C HIS A 174 8.45 -0.17 -10.71
N PHE A 175 7.93 -1.39 -10.61
CA PHE A 175 8.55 -2.58 -11.17
C PHE A 175 8.65 -2.52 -12.70
N PHE A 176 7.67 -1.92 -13.37
CA PHE A 176 7.60 -1.85 -14.83
C PHE A 176 8.28 -0.61 -15.41
N ILE A 177 8.13 0.53 -14.75
CA ILE A 177 8.59 1.82 -15.28
C ILE A 177 10.04 2.07 -14.87
N ASN A 178 10.43 1.66 -13.66
CA ASN A 178 11.73 2.00 -13.10
C ASN A 178 12.24 0.94 -12.12
N TYR A 179 12.46 -0.27 -12.64
CA TYR A 179 12.93 -1.41 -11.86
C TYR A 179 14.22 -1.13 -11.06
N ARG A 180 15.15 -0.33 -11.60
CA ARG A 180 16.40 0.01 -10.91
C ARG A 180 16.16 0.83 -9.63
N ASP A 181 15.15 1.69 -9.65
CA ASP A 181 14.76 2.45 -8.46
C ASP A 181 14.10 1.55 -7.40
N VAL A 182 13.41 0.48 -7.82
CA VAL A 182 12.90 -0.54 -6.88
C VAL A 182 14.07 -1.19 -6.13
N VAL A 183 15.08 -1.69 -6.86
CA VAL A 183 16.27 -2.30 -6.25
C VAL A 183 16.96 -1.30 -5.32
N THR A 184 17.18 -0.07 -5.78
CA THR A 184 17.83 0.99 -4.99
C THR A 184 17.04 1.32 -3.72
N THR A 185 15.72 1.35 -3.80
CA THR A 185 14.84 1.65 -2.66
C THR A 185 14.89 0.51 -1.64
N LEU A 186 14.79 -0.74 -2.09
CA LEU A 186 14.83 -1.91 -1.21
C LEU A 186 16.22 -2.12 -0.59
N SER A 187 17.29 -1.80 -1.31
CA SER A 187 18.66 -1.81 -0.79
C SER A 187 18.88 -0.86 0.40
N LYS A 188 18.09 0.21 0.52
CA LYS A 188 18.13 1.12 1.68
C LYS A 188 17.54 0.47 2.92
N CYS A 189 16.58 -0.44 2.79
CA CYS A 189 15.95 -1.13 3.92
C CYS A 189 16.93 -1.96 4.76
N PHE A 190 18.09 -2.33 4.21
CA PHE A 190 19.14 -3.08 4.93
C PHE A 190 20.07 -2.18 5.77
N LYS A 191 19.94 -0.85 5.65
CA LYS A 191 20.80 0.15 6.32
C LYS A 191 20.02 1.06 7.27
N LEU A 192 18.71 0.85 7.41
CA LEU A 192 17.79 1.57 8.30
C LEU A 192 17.68 0.84 9.64
#